data_AF-A0A7Z2S6V5-F1
#
_entry.id   AF-A0A7Z2S6V5-F1
#
_cell.length_a   1.000
_cell.length_b   1.000
_cell.length_c   1.000
_cell.angle_alpha   90.00
_cell.angle_beta   90.00
_cell.angle_gamma   90.00
#
_symmetry.space_group_name_H-M   'P 1'
#
loop_
_entity.id
_entity.type
_entity.pdbx_description
1 polymer ?
#
loop_
_entity_poly.entity_id
_entity_poly.type
_entity_poly.pdbx_seq_one_letter_code
_entity_poly.pdbx_strand_id
1 'polypeptide(L)'
;MAGIWRGRTGGLLIAALCAGASYWPAAHLLPHAPEALIIAWKGLGVALLAAWVFAAVPGRDGRWLAAVLALGALGDVLLDAVSLTVGAVAFLAGHVLAVPFYWRHRSGRASRAAMVAVAALAAGVVALAASLPTDRAAAPGIAFYSSGLAAMAAMAALSRFRLAASGALLFVISDLLIFAGLGPLAGSPATLLVWPLYFAGQALIAVGAGRALVRCQAG
;
A
#
# COMPACT_ATOMS: atom_id res chain seq x y z
N MET A 1 -10.69 22.24 8.44
CA MET A 1 -9.49 21.94 7.60
C MET A 1 -8.15 22.21 8.31
N ALA A 2 -8.12 22.95 9.43
CA ALA A 2 -6.89 23.45 10.04
C ALA A 2 -6.11 22.47 10.94
N GLY A 3 -6.68 21.32 11.36
CA GLY A 3 -6.05 20.45 12.38
C GLY A 3 -4.99 19.47 11.86
N ILE A 4 -5.08 19.02 10.60
CA ILE A 4 -4.23 17.94 10.07
C ILE A 4 -2.81 18.42 9.70
N TRP A 5 -2.65 19.73 9.49
CA TRP A 5 -1.43 20.37 9.04
C TRP A 5 -0.75 21.24 10.12
N ARG A 6 -1.32 21.36 11.32
CA ARG A 6 -0.78 22.25 12.35
C ARG A 6 0.21 21.53 13.26
N GLY A 7 1.37 22.14 13.46
CA GLY A 7 2.37 21.69 14.44
C GLY A 7 3.07 20.39 14.05
N ARG A 8 3.29 19.51 15.04
CA ARG A 8 4.14 18.30 14.92
C ARG A 8 3.62 17.27 13.91
N THR A 9 2.31 17.19 13.68
CA THR A 9 1.72 16.23 12.74
C THR A 9 1.98 16.61 11.27
N GLY A 10 1.96 17.89 10.93
CA GLY A 10 2.34 18.36 9.59
C GLY A 10 3.78 18.00 9.24
N GLY A 11 4.70 18.16 10.20
CA GLY A 11 6.11 17.79 10.06
C GLY A 11 6.31 16.29 9.81
N LEU A 12 5.57 15.41 10.49
CA LEU A 12 5.64 13.96 10.26
C LEU A 12 5.23 13.57 8.85
N LEU A 13 4.17 14.18 8.29
CA LEU A 13 3.75 13.91 6.92
C LEU A 13 4.80 14.35 5.91
N ILE A 14 5.38 15.54 6.09
CA ILE A 14 6.45 16.04 5.21
C ILE A 14 7.67 15.12 5.29
N ALA A 15 8.09 14.74 6.50
CA ALA A 15 9.19 13.81 6.70
C ALA A 15 8.92 12.45 6.03
N ALA A 16 7.69 11.93 6.13
CA ALA A 16 7.30 10.70 5.47
C ALA A 16 7.45 10.79 3.95
N LEU A 17 6.93 11.87 3.35
CA LEU A 17 7.00 12.10 1.90
C LEU A 17 8.45 12.27 1.43
N CYS A 18 9.26 13.04 2.16
CA CYS A 18 10.68 13.19 1.86
C CYS A 18 11.44 11.86 1.97
N ALA A 19 11.20 11.08 3.04
CA ALA A 19 11.86 9.79 3.24
C ALA A 19 11.51 8.79 2.14
N GLY A 20 10.22 8.62 1.81
CA GLY A 20 9.81 7.68 0.77
C GLY A 20 10.19 8.13 -0.64
N ALA A 21 10.13 9.43 -0.94
CA ALA A 21 10.58 9.94 -2.24
C ALA A 21 12.11 9.82 -2.42
N SER A 22 12.88 10.02 -1.34
CA SER A 22 14.35 9.94 -1.38
C SER A 22 14.91 8.52 -1.38
N TYR A 23 14.14 7.50 -0.97
CA TYR A 23 14.59 6.11 -1.09
C TYR A 23 14.93 5.73 -2.53
N TRP A 24 14.11 6.12 -3.51
CA TRP A 24 14.34 5.75 -4.91
C TRP A 24 15.71 6.21 -5.42
N PRO A 25 16.09 7.51 -5.36
CA PRO A 25 17.42 7.92 -5.75
C PRO A 25 18.49 7.33 -4.82
N ALA A 26 18.25 7.18 -3.52
CA ALA A 26 19.22 6.56 -2.62
C ALA A 26 19.58 5.12 -3.05
N ALA A 27 18.58 4.30 -3.39
CA ALA A 27 18.76 2.92 -3.80
C ALA A 27 19.49 2.75 -5.14
N HIS A 28 19.49 3.78 -6.01
CA HIS A 28 20.10 3.70 -7.34
C HIS A 28 21.40 4.52 -7.47
N LEU A 29 21.57 5.56 -6.66
CA LEU A 29 22.70 6.50 -6.77
C LEU A 29 23.73 6.34 -5.65
N LEU A 30 23.45 5.52 -4.61
CA LEU A 30 24.39 5.23 -3.52
C LEU A 30 24.81 3.75 -3.51
N PRO A 31 25.54 3.28 -4.53
CA PRO A 31 25.88 1.85 -4.69
C PRO A 31 26.81 1.30 -3.59
N HIS A 32 27.43 2.17 -2.79
CA HIS A 32 28.33 1.80 -1.70
C HIS A 32 27.74 2.03 -0.30
N ALA A 33 26.47 2.41 -0.21
CA ALA A 33 25.81 2.54 1.09
C ALA A 33 25.66 1.15 1.75
N PRO A 34 25.75 1.05 3.09
CA PRO A 34 25.46 -0.19 3.79
C PRO A 34 24.06 -0.71 3.45
N GLU A 35 23.94 -1.99 3.11
CA GLU A 35 22.67 -2.60 2.69
C GLU A 35 21.56 -2.39 3.74
N ALA A 36 21.88 -2.63 5.01
CA ALA A 36 20.95 -2.41 6.13
C ALA A 36 20.40 -0.97 6.19
N LEU A 37 21.19 0.02 5.77
CA LEU A 37 20.75 1.42 5.71
C LEU A 37 19.73 1.61 4.58
N ILE A 38 19.99 1.09 3.38
CA ILE A 38 19.06 1.17 2.24
C ILE A 38 17.73 0.48 2.57
N ILE A 39 17.79 -0.71 3.18
CA ILE A 39 16.60 -1.46 3.61
C ILE A 39 15.81 -0.68 4.66
N ALA A 40 16.47 -0.13 5.69
CA ALA A 40 15.80 0.70 6.69
C ALA A 40 15.16 1.96 6.07
N TRP A 41 15.84 2.57 5.09
CA TRP A 41 15.34 3.74 4.37
C TRP A 41 14.08 3.42 3.56
N LYS A 42 14.02 2.23 2.95
CA LYS A 42 12.83 1.74 2.24
C LYS A 42 11.60 1.77 3.15
N GLY A 43 11.68 1.14 4.32
CA GLY A 43 10.56 1.10 5.28
C GLY A 43 10.22 2.45 5.92
N LEU A 44 11.17 3.39 5.97
CA LEU A 44 11.04 4.64 6.74
C LEU A 44 9.88 5.51 6.26
N GLY A 45 9.67 5.64 4.94
CA GLY A 45 8.60 6.46 4.39
C GLY A 45 7.22 6.02 4.88
N VAL A 46 6.92 4.73 4.77
CA VAL A 46 5.62 4.16 5.17
C VAL A 46 5.50 4.08 6.69
N ALA A 47 6.60 3.82 7.42
CA ALA A 47 6.60 3.87 8.88
C ALA A 47 6.24 5.26 9.42
N LEU A 48 6.77 6.32 8.78
CA LEU A 48 6.41 7.69 9.13
C LEU A 48 4.98 8.04 8.74
N LEU A 49 4.43 7.50 7.63
CA LEU A 49 2.99 7.62 7.32
C LEU A 49 2.13 6.95 8.41
N ALA A 50 2.53 5.77 8.90
CA ALA A 50 1.84 5.08 9.99
C ALA A 50 1.86 5.91 11.27
N ALA A 51 3.03 6.44 11.65
CA ALA A 51 3.19 7.32 12.81
C ALA A 51 2.38 8.61 12.67
N TRP A 52 2.36 9.19 11.46
CA TRP A 52 1.55 10.36 11.17
C TRP A 52 0.05 10.09 11.35
N VAL A 53 -0.48 9.00 10.77
CA VAL A 53 -1.90 8.63 10.94
C VAL A 53 -2.22 8.40 12.41
N PHE A 54 -1.37 7.68 13.14
CA PHE A 54 -1.56 7.41 14.56
C PHE A 54 -1.64 8.71 15.39
N ALA A 55 -0.79 9.69 15.09
CA ALA A 55 -0.76 10.97 15.80
C ALA A 55 -1.88 11.93 15.35
N ALA A 56 -2.28 11.91 14.08
CA ALA A 56 -3.17 12.90 13.49
C ALA A 56 -4.65 12.48 13.45
N VAL A 57 -4.95 11.18 13.56
CA VAL A 57 -6.30 10.63 13.44
C VAL A 57 -6.70 9.95 14.76
N PRO A 58 -7.47 10.61 15.64
CA PRO A 58 -7.80 10.04 16.93
C PRO A 58 -8.82 8.89 16.81
N GLY A 59 -8.85 8.04 17.83
CA GLY A 59 -9.82 6.96 17.96
C GLY A 59 -9.39 5.63 17.32
N ARG A 60 -10.31 4.66 17.33
CA ARG A 60 -10.03 3.28 16.91
C ARG A 60 -9.68 3.16 15.43
N ASP A 61 -10.38 3.89 14.57
CA ASP A 61 -10.19 3.80 13.11
C ASP A 61 -8.83 4.36 12.67
N GLY A 62 -8.34 5.43 13.31
CA GLY A 62 -6.99 5.95 13.09
C GLY A 62 -5.90 4.94 13.47
N ARG A 63 -6.04 4.29 14.63
CA ARG A 63 -5.13 3.21 15.06
C ARG A 63 -5.17 1.99 14.12
N TRP A 64 -6.35 1.65 13.61
CA TRP A 64 -6.52 0.56 12.64
C TRP A 64 -5.78 0.88 11.33
N LEU A 65 -5.99 2.07 10.78
CA LEU A 65 -5.29 2.50 9.58
C LEU A 65 -3.76 2.58 9.78
N ALA A 66 -3.31 3.06 10.95
CA ALA A 66 -1.89 3.08 11.29
C ALA A 66 -1.30 1.66 11.36
N ALA A 67 -2.04 0.68 11.91
CA ALA A 67 -1.60 -0.72 11.94
C ALA A 67 -1.48 -1.32 10.53
N VAL A 68 -2.41 -1.00 9.62
CA VAL A 68 -2.33 -1.40 8.21
C VAL A 68 -1.06 -0.86 7.56
N LEU A 69 -0.76 0.43 7.74
CA LEU A 69 0.45 1.07 7.21
C LEU A 69 1.72 0.50 7.85
N ALA A 70 1.71 0.22 9.15
CA ALA A 70 2.85 -0.35 9.86
C ALA A 70 3.21 -1.75 9.33
N LEU A 71 2.22 -2.57 8.99
CA LEU A 71 2.45 -3.87 8.33
C LEU A 71 3.00 -3.70 6.91
N GLY A 72 2.60 -2.64 6.20
CA GLY A 72 3.22 -2.27 4.91
C GLY A 72 4.70 -1.91 5.07
N ALA A 73 5.03 -1.04 6.02
CA ALA A 73 6.41 -0.66 6.34
C ALA A 73 7.26 -1.87 6.79
N LEU A 74 6.66 -2.79 7.54
CA LEU A 74 7.30 -4.05 7.90
C LEU A 74 7.55 -4.92 6.67
N GLY A 75 6.58 -5.02 5.76
CA GLY A 75 6.71 -5.70 4.49
C GLY A 75 7.85 -5.15 3.63
N ASP A 76 7.97 -3.82 3.54
CA ASP A 76 9.06 -3.13 2.83
C ASP A 76 10.44 -3.58 3.31
N VAL A 77 10.63 -3.66 4.63
CA VAL A 77 11.90 -4.08 5.24
C VAL A 77 12.14 -5.58 5.07
N LEU A 78 11.14 -6.41 5.37
CA LEU A 78 11.29 -7.87 5.35
C LEU A 78 11.48 -8.44 3.94
N LEU A 79 10.96 -7.76 2.92
CA LEU A 79 11.11 -8.15 1.52
C LEU A 79 12.58 -8.26 1.11
N ASP A 80 13.40 -7.30 1.55
CA ASP A 80 14.83 -7.26 1.23
C ASP A 80 15.69 -7.89 2.35
N ALA A 81 15.33 -7.72 3.62
CA ALA A 81 16.11 -8.22 4.75
C ALA A 81 16.06 -9.74 4.95
N VAL A 82 14.98 -10.39 4.48
CA VAL A 82 14.74 -11.81 4.72
C VAL A 82 14.43 -12.53 3.42
N SER A 83 13.30 -12.22 2.79
CA SER A 83 12.93 -12.73 1.48
C SER A 83 11.65 -12.08 0.96
N LEU A 84 11.46 -12.17 -0.37
CA LEU A 84 10.23 -11.78 -1.04
C LEU A 84 8.97 -12.38 -0.36
N THR A 85 9.03 -13.66 0.00
CA THR A 85 7.90 -14.37 0.63
C THR A 85 7.58 -13.81 2.01
N VAL A 86 8.59 -13.56 2.85
CA VAL A 86 8.37 -13.05 4.21
C VAL A 86 7.84 -11.61 4.18
N GLY A 87 8.38 -10.77 3.29
CA GLY A 87 7.81 -9.44 3.02
C GLY A 87 6.36 -9.51 2.54
N ALA A 88 6.06 -10.38 1.58
CA ALA A 88 4.71 -10.58 1.05
C ALA A 88 3.71 -11.04 2.13
N VAL A 89 4.12 -11.86 3.09
CA VAL A 89 3.26 -12.26 4.22
C VAL A 89 2.90 -11.07 5.11
N ALA A 90 3.85 -10.17 5.40
CA ALA A 90 3.56 -8.96 6.18
C ALA A 90 2.60 -8.02 5.44
N PHE A 91 2.79 -7.83 4.13
CA PHE A 91 1.87 -7.09 3.29
C PHE A 91 0.46 -7.71 3.25
N LEU A 92 0.39 -9.04 3.09
CA LEU A 92 -0.88 -9.77 3.10
C LEU A 92 -1.63 -9.59 4.42
N ALA A 93 -0.93 -9.63 5.56
CA ALA A 93 -1.54 -9.32 6.85
C ALA A 93 -2.12 -7.89 6.87
N GLY A 94 -1.40 -6.92 6.29
CA GLY A 94 -1.89 -5.56 6.08
C GLY A 94 -3.17 -5.51 5.25
N HIS A 95 -3.22 -6.24 4.12
CA HIS A 95 -4.40 -6.33 3.27
C HIS A 95 -5.59 -6.96 4.00
N VAL A 96 -5.37 -8.05 4.74
CA VAL A 96 -6.40 -8.72 5.55
C VAL A 96 -6.97 -7.79 6.61
N LEU A 97 -6.15 -6.93 7.23
CA LEU A 97 -6.65 -5.90 8.15
C LEU A 97 -7.37 -4.75 7.43
N ALA A 98 -6.97 -4.41 6.22
CA ALA A 98 -7.53 -3.31 5.45
C ALA A 98 -8.92 -3.62 4.86
N VAL A 99 -9.19 -4.88 4.46
CA VAL A 99 -10.49 -5.33 3.93
C VAL A 99 -11.67 -4.97 4.87
N PRO A 100 -11.71 -5.43 6.14
CA PRO A 100 -12.79 -5.08 7.06
C PRO A 100 -12.81 -3.59 7.42
N PHE A 101 -11.65 -2.93 7.45
CA PHE A 101 -11.56 -1.48 7.66
C PHE A 101 -12.32 -0.72 6.55
N TYR A 102 -12.07 -1.02 5.28
CA TYR A 102 -12.77 -0.37 4.17
C TYR A 102 -14.25 -0.77 4.10
N TRP A 103 -14.57 -2.04 4.37
CA TRP A 103 -15.95 -2.52 4.39
C TRP A 103 -16.83 -1.78 5.40
N ARG A 104 -16.28 -1.44 6.58
CA ARG A 104 -16.97 -0.68 7.62
C ARG A 104 -17.24 0.77 7.21
N HIS A 105 -16.46 1.30 6.26
CA HIS A 105 -16.50 2.70 5.82
C HIS A 105 -17.05 2.87 4.39
N ARG A 106 -17.96 1.99 3.96
CA ARG A 106 -18.61 2.08 2.64
C ARG A 106 -19.44 3.36 2.49
N SER A 107 -19.51 3.88 1.26
CA SER A 107 -20.29 5.07 0.89
C SER A 107 -21.82 4.87 0.99
N GLY A 108 -22.27 3.72 1.48
CA GLY A 108 -23.67 3.28 1.49
C GLY A 108 -23.79 1.83 1.01
N ARG A 109 -25.01 1.42 0.68
CA ARG A 109 -25.25 0.09 0.11
C ARG A 109 -24.83 0.08 -1.36
N ALA A 110 -23.72 -0.59 -1.65
CA ALA A 110 -23.25 -0.76 -3.03
C ALA A 110 -24.34 -1.43 -3.88
N SER A 111 -24.55 -0.93 -5.09
CA SER A 111 -25.46 -1.58 -6.05
C SER A 111 -24.92 -2.96 -6.41
N ARG A 112 -25.82 -3.87 -6.83
CA ARG A 112 -25.40 -5.21 -7.30
C ARG A 112 -24.39 -5.11 -8.44
N ALA A 113 -24.60 -4.16 -9.37
CA ALA A 113 -23.66 -3.91 -10.46
C ALA A 113 -22.28 -3.48 -9.96
N ALA A 114 -22.20 -2.58 -8.98
CA ALA A 114 -20.92 -2.17 -8.40
C ALA A 114 -20.20 -3.34 -7.69
N MET A 115 -20.94 -4.17 -6.95
CA MET A 115 -20.39 -5.37 -6.31
C MET A 115 -19.83 -6.36 -7.34
N VAL A 116 -20.56 -6.62 -8.42
CA VAL A 116 -20.10 -7.49 -9.51
C VAL A 116 -18.87 -6.89 -10.19
N ALA A 117 -18.86 -5.59 -10.47
CA ALA A 117 -17.73 -4.93 -11.12
C ALA A 117 -16.44 -5.04 -10.29
N VAL A 118 -16.48 -4.77 -8.98
CA VAL A 118 -15.29 -4.87 -8.13
C VAL A 118 -14.86 -6.33 -7.92
N ALA A 119 -15.80 -7.28 -7.89
CA ALA A 119 -15.48 -8.70 -7.80
C ALA A 119 -14.82 -9.21 -9.09
N ALA A 120 -15.33 -8.81 -10.25
CA ALA A 120 -14.74 -9.15 -11.55
C ALA A 120 -13.35 -8.53 -11.71
N LEU A 121 -13.17 -7.27 -11.32
CA LEU A 121 -11.85 -6.63 -11.30
C LEU A 121 -10.89 -7.36 -10.38
N ALA A 122 -11.31 -7.72 -9.17
CA ALA A 122 -10.46 -8.43 -8.22
C ALA A 122 -10.04 -9.81 -8.75
N ALA A 123 -10.99 -10.57 -9.32
CA ALA A 123 -10.69 -11.84 -9.98
C ALA A 123 -9.72 -11.67 -11.16
N GLY A 124 -9.91 -10.61 -11.96
CA GLY A 124 -9.02 -10.25 -13.06
C GLY A 124 -7.60 -9.93 -12.59
N VAL A 125 -7.44 -9.17 -11.51
CA VAL A 125 -6.13 -8.87 -10.90
C VAL A 125 -5.44 -10.16 -10.44
N VAL A 126 -6.16 -11.06 -9.76
CA VAL A 126 -5.58 -12.33 -9.29
C VAL A 126 -5.17 -13.22 -10.45
N ALA A 127 -6.03 -13.36 -11.47
CA ALA A 127 -5.73 -14.14 -12.66
C ALA A 127 -4.54 -13.59 -13.44
N LEU A 128 -4.47 -12.27 -13.60
CA LEU A 128 -3.35 -11.59 -14.24
C LEU A 128 -2.06 -11.77 -13.43
N ALA A 129 -2.06 -11.51 -12.13
CA ALA A 129 -0.89 -11.68 -11.28
C ALA A 129 -0.35 -13.11 -11.35
N ALA A 130 -1.23 -14.11 -11.29
CA ALA A 130 -0.86 -15.51 -11.37
C ALA A 130 -0.33 -15.92 -12.76
N SER A 131 -0.67 -15.20 -13.84
CA SER A 131 -0.19 -15.54 -15.19
C SER A 131 1.16 -14.93 -15.54
N LEU A 132 1.59 -13.88 -14.84
CA LEU A 132 2.83 -13.14 -15.11
C LEU A 132 4.15 -13.88 -14.85
N PRO A 133 4.35 -14.65 -13.76
CA PRO A 133 5.65 -15.25 -13.48
C PRO A 133 5.99 -16.35 -14.51
N THR A 134 7.24 -16.34 -15.02
CA THR A 134 7.74 -17.38 -15.91
C THR A 134 7.88 -18.71 -15.17
N ASP A 135 8.41 -18.69 -13.94
CA ASP A 135 8.37 -19.85 -13.06
C ASP A 135 6.95 -20.06 -12.51
N ARG A 136 6.29 -21.12 -13.00
CA ARG A 136 4.91 -21.44 -12.64
C ARG A 136 4.79 -21.96 -11.20
N ALA A 137 5.88 -22.37 -10.55
CA ALA A 137 5.88 -22.74 -9.14
C ALA A 137 5.56 -21.54 -8.22
N ALA A 138 5.87 -20.31 -8.64
CA ALA A 138 5.56 -19.10 -7.90
C ALA A 138 4.07 -18.69 -8.00
N ALA A 139 3.35 -19.15 -9.04
CA ALA A 139 2.01 -18.70 -9.37
C ALA A 139 0.97 -18.92 -8.25
N PRO A 140 0.92 -20.06 -7.53
CA PRO A 140 -0.04 -20.24 -6.43
C PRO A 140 0.19 -19.26 -5.28
N GLY A 141 1.45 -18.99 -4.91
CA GLY A 141 1.80 -18.04 -3.86
C GLY A 141 1.42 -16.60 -4.25
N ILE A 142 1.71 -16.22 -5.50
CA ILE A 142 1.31 -14.92 -6.05
C ILE A 142 -0.21 -14.80 -6.09
N ALA A 143 -0.94 -15.81 -6.54
CA ALA A 143 -2.41 -15.79 -6.56
C ALA A 143 -3.00 -15.60 -5.16
N PHE A 144 -2.47 -16.32 -4.16
CA PHE A 144 -2.91 -16.21 -2.77
C PHE A 144 -2.67 -14.81 -2.21
N TYR A 145 -1.45 -14.29 -2.37
CA TYR A 145 -1.11 -12.92 -1.98
C TYR A 145 -2.01 -11.88 -2.68
N SER A 146 -2.13 -11.98 -4.00
CA SER A 146 -2.91 -11.05 -4.83
C SER A 146 -4.40 -11.09 -4.50
N SER A 147 -4.94 -12.19 -3.96
CA SER A 147 -6.33 -12.22 -3.51
C SER A 147 -6.59 -11.26 -2.35
N GLY A 148 -5.63 -11.13 -1.42
CA GLY A 148 -5.71 -10.18 -0.32
C GLY A 148 -5.61 -8.74 -0.83
N LEU A 149 -4.61 -8.48 -1.69
CA LEU A 149 -4.40 -7.18 -2.33
C LEU A 149 -5.63 -6.72 -3.13
N ALA A 150 -6.17 -7.60 -3.98
CA ALA A 150 -7.32 -7.35 -4.82
C ALA A 150 -8.61 -7.14 -3.99
N ALA A 151 -8.81 -7.94 -2.94
CA ALA A 151 -9.92 -7.75 -2.01
C ALA A 151 -9.84 -6.40 -1.29
N MET A 152 -8.64 -6.01 -0.83
CA MET A 152 -8.42 -4.69 -0.23
C MET A 152 -8.77 -3.58 -1.22
N ALA A 153 -8.26 -3.64 -2.45
CA ALA A 153 -8.51 -2.63 -3.48
C ALA A 153 -10.00 -2.53 -3.85
N ALA A 154 -10.68 -3.67 -3.98
CA ALA A 154 -12.12 -3.74 -4.22
C ALA A 154 -12.91 -3.08 -3.08
N MET A 155 -12.56 -3.37 -1.82
CA MET A 155 -13.22 -2.74 -0.67
C MET A 155 -12.92 -1.26 -0.57
N ALA A 156 -11.69 -0.84 -0.88
CA ALA A 156 -11.32 0.58 -0.94
C ALA A 156 -12.15 1.32 -2.00
N ALA A 157 -12.38 0.72 -3.17
CA ALA A 157 -13.23 1.28 -4.23
C ALA A 157 -14.71 1.42 -3.80
N LEU A 158 -15.22 0.52 -2.96
CA LEU A 158 -16.57 0.63 -2.38
C LEU A 158 -16.63 1.57 -1.17
N SER A 159 -15.48 1.96 -0.61
CA SER A 159 -15.39 2.83 0.55
C SER A 159 -15.73 4.28 0.21
N ARG A 160 -15.96 5.11 1.23
CA ARG A 160 -16.07 6.57 1.09
C ARG A 160 -14.74 7.27 0.86
N PHE A 161 -13.63 6.54 0.88
CA PHE A 161 -12.27 7.08 0.82
C PHE A 161 -11.74 7.10 -0.62
N ARG A 162 -12.32 7.96 -1.47
CA ARG A 162 -11.97 8.03 -2.91
C ARG A 162 -10.47 8.11 -3.19
N LEU A 163 -9.74 8.92 -2.42
CA LEU A 163 -8.30 9.07 -2.59
C LEU A 163 -7.53 7.81 -2.17
N ALA A 164 -7.98 7.11 -1.11
CA ALA A 164 -7.40 5.84 -0.71
C ALA A 164 -7.68 4.73 -1.72
N ALA A 165 -8.83 4.76 -2.41
CA ALA A 165 -9.13 3.85 -3.51
C ALA A 165 -8.15 4.03 -4.67
N SER A 166 -7.83 5.27 -5.06
CA SER A 166 -6.76 5.54 -6.03
C SER A 166 -5.41 5.02 -5.54
N GLY A 167 -5.09 5.19 -4.25
CA GLY A 167 -3.86 4.66 -3.66
C GLY A 167 -3.78 3.13 -3.70
N ALA A 168 -4.88 2.44 -3.39
CA ALA A 168 -4.96 0.98 -3.46
C ALA A 168 -4.81 0.47 -4.90
N LEU A 169 -5.32 1.21 -5.89
CA LEU A 169 -5.10 0.88 -7.31
C LEU A 169 -3.62 1.05 -7.71
N LEU A 170 -2.94 2.12 -7.27
CA LEU A 170 -1.51 2.28 -7.51
C LEU A 170 -0.69 1.15 -6.88
N PHE A 171 -1.08 0.68 -5.70
CA PHE A 171 -0.46 -0.49 -5.06
C PHE A 171 -0.68 -1.75 -5.92
N VAL A 172 -1.90 -2.01 -6.39
CA VAL A 172 -2.16 -3.12 -7.33
C VAL A 172 -1.25 -3.05 -8.56
N ILE A 173 -1.12 -1.87 -9.18
CA ILE A 173 -0.28 -1.70 -10.37
C ILE A 173 1.21 -1.92 -10.04
N SER A 174 1.68 -1.43 -8.90
CA SER A 174 3.04 -1.69 -8.42
C SER A 174 3.34 -3.18 -8.30
N ASP A 175 2.47 -3.95 -7.65
CA ASP A 175 2.70 -5.39 -7.44
C ASP A 175 2.59 -6.18 -8.73
N LEU A 176 1.70 -5.79 -9.64
CA LEU A 176 1.67 -6.35 -10.99
C LEU A 176 3.00 -6.10 -11.73
N LEU A 177 3.67 -4.97 -11.53
CA LEU A 177 5.00 -4.74 -12.08
C LEU A 177 6.07 -5.62 -11.42
N ILE A 178 5.98 -5.89 -10.11
CA ILE A 178 6.85 -6.86 -9.43
C ILE A 178 6.69 -8.23 -10.08
N PHE A 179 5.47 -8.73 -10.21
CA PHE A 179 5.21 -10.05 -10.79
C PHE A 179 5.57 -10.12 -12.29
N ALA A 180 5.32 -9.04 -13.04
CA ALA A 180 5.76 -8.95 -14.43
C ALA A 180 7.29 -8.94 -14.55
N GLY A 181 8.01 -8.37 -13.58
CA GLY A 181 9.46 -8.44 -13.48
C GLY A 181 10.00 -9.87 -13.25
N LEU A 182 9.17 -10.78 -12.74
CA LEU A 182 9.47 -12.22 -12.66
C LEU A 182 9.14 -12.98 -13.96
N GLY A 183 8.77 -12.27 -15.03
CA GLY A 183 8.48 -12.87 -16.33
C GLY A 183 8.63 -11.88 -17.48
N PRO A 184 7.53 -11.43 -18.11
CA PRO A 184 7.57 -10.71 -19.38
C PRO A 184 8.32 -9.36 -19.34
N LEU A 185 8.52 -8.77 -18.15
CA LEU A 185 9.24 -7.52 -17.95
C LEU A 185 10.57 -7.71 -17.21
N ALA A 186 11.11 -8.93 -17.16
CA ALA A 186 12.43 -9.18 -16.57
C ALA A 186 13.50 -8.30 -17.24
N GLY A 187 14.25 -7.52 -16.44
CA GLY A 187 15.25 -6.57 -16.92
C GLY A 187 14.72 -5.29 -17.58
N SER A 188 13.40 -5.10 -17.65
CA SER A 188 12.80 -3.90 -18.24
C SER A 188 12.92 -2.69 -17.30
N PRO A 189 13.18 -1.47 -17.81
CA PRO A 189 13.15 -0.26 -17.00
C PRO A 189 11.77 0.04 -16.40
N ALA A 190 10.69 -0.60 -16.88
CA ALA A 190 9.35 -0.44 -16.31
C ALA A 190 9.29 -0.83 -14.82
N THR A 191 10.15 -1.76 -14.36
CA THR A 191 10.20 -2.18 -12.94
C THR A 191 10.69 -1.05 -12.02
N LEU A 192 11.34 -0.02 -12.56
CA LEU A 192 11.74 1.17 -11.80
C LEU A 192 10.53 1.95 -11.26
N LEU A 193 9.35 1.77 -11.86
CA LEU A 193 8.10 2.40 -11.43
C LEU A 193 7.44 1.72 -10.22
N VAL A 194 7.90 0.52 -9.81
CA VAL A 194 7.36 -0.21 -8.65
C VAL A 194 7.32 0.70 -7.42
N TRP A 195 8.47 1.24 -7.01
CA TRP A 195 8.54 2.05 -5.81
C TRP A 195 7.76 3.38 -5.89
N PRO A 196 7.90 4.21 -6.95
CA PRO A 196 7.10 5.43 -7.09
C PRO A 196 5.59 5.19 -7.01
N LEU A 197 5.09 4.13 -7.67
CA LEU A 197 3.67 3.78 -7.64
C LEU A 197 3.24 3.27 -6.26
N TYR A 198 4.01 2.37 -5.66
CA TYR A 198 3.75 1.84 -4.33
C TYR A 198 3.71 2.95 -3.26
N PHE A 199 4.78 3.75 -3.17
CA PHE A 199 4.87 4.77 -2.13
C PHE A 199 3.83 5.88 -2.31
N ALA A 200 3.59 6.31 -3.55
CA ALA A 200 2.46 7.20 -3.84
C ALA A 200 1.13 6.56 -3.42
N GLY A 201 0.94 5.27 -3.69
CA GLY A 201 -0.21 4.50 -3.24
C GLY A 201 -0.42 4.54 -1.73
N GLN A 202 0.63 4.26 -0.96
CA GLN A 202 0.62 4.31 0.51
C GLN A 202 0.31 5.72 1.03
N ALA A 203 0.92 6.75 0.45
CA ALA A 203 0.65 8.14 0.82
C ALA A 203 -0.81 8.52 0.55
N LEU A 204 -1.39 8.11 -0.59
CA LEU A 204 -2.79 8.35 -0.92
C LEU A 204 -3.75 7.57 -0.01
N ILE A 205 -3.41 6.35 0.39
CA ILE A 205 -4.16 5.57 1.39
C ILE A 205 -4.17 6.30 2.73
N ALA A 206 -2.99 6.65 3.26
CA ALA A 206 -2.83 7.32 4.54
C ALA A 206 -3.58 8.65 4.55
N VAL A 207 -3.31 9.52 3.58
CA VAL A 207 -3.89 10.87 3.50
C VAL A 207 -5.38 10.83 3.18
N GLY A 208 -5.79 9.95 2.26
CA GLY A 208 -7.16 9.83 1.81
C GLY A 208 -8.11 9.36 2.91
N ALA A 209 -7.78 8.25 3.56
CA ALA A 209 -8.59 7.71 4.65
C ALA A 209 -8.45 8.57 5.91
N GLY A 210 -7.24 8.98 6.29
CA GLY A 210 -7.01 9.79 7.49
C GLY A 210 -7.77 11.13 7.48
N ARG A 211 -7.71 11.88 6.37
CA ARG A 211 -8.47 13.14 6.24
C ARG A 211 -9.97 12.93 6.27
N ALA A 212 -10.47 11.84 5.70
CA ALA A 212 -11.89 11.54 5.70
C ALA A 212 -12.40 11.18 7.11
N LEU A 213 -11.62 10.40 7.87
CA LEU A 213 -11.94 10.05 9.25
C LEU A 213 -12.03 11.28 10.16
N VAL A 214 -11.04 12.19 10.09
CA VAL A 214 -11.04 13.43 10.88
C VAL A 214 -12.24 14.31 10.54
N ARG A 215 -12.64 14.40 9.26
CA ARG A 215 -13.82 15.18 8.85
C ARG A 215 -15.10 14.65 9.46
N CYS A 216 -15.25 13.34 9.62
CA CYS A 216 -16.45 12.74 10.19
C CYS A 216 -16.52 12.82 11.72
N GLN A 217 -15.43 13.13 12.40
CA GLN A 217 -15.41 13.36 13.85
C GLN A 217 -15.69 14.81 14.23
N ALA A 218 -15.59 15.73 13.26
CA ALA A 218 -15.72 17.17 13.47
C ALA A 218 -17.11 17.72 13.11
N GLY A 219 -18.03 16.87 12.65
CA GLY A 219 -19.43 17.20 12.37
C GLY A 219 -20.33 16.26 13.14
#